data_AF-A0A932LWU9-F1
#
_entry.id   AF-A0A932LWU9-F1
#
_cell.length_a   1.000
_cell.length_b   1.000
_cell.length_c   1.000
_cell.angle_alpha   90.00
_cell.angle_beta   90.00
_cell.angle_gamma   90.00
#
_symmetry.space_group_name_H-M   'P 1'
#
loop_
_entity.id
_entity.type
_entity.pdbx_description
1 polymer ?
#
loop_
_entity_poly.entity_id
_entity_poly.type
_entity_poly.pdbx_seq_one_letter_code
_entity_poly.pdbx_strand_id
1 'polypeptide(L)'
;MPFDKRKALQTALSYTQQGRLDKAITEYQSVLKADPNDLNVLNTLGDLYARTGNKAEAITQYMRLGDAYRKDGFAAKATAVYRRKCTARTCTPNRAWWGKPNSSSSSSRSSAAGPGT
;
A
#
# COMPACT_ATOMS: atom_id res chain seq x y z
N MET A 1 2.98 23.01 21.77
CA MET A 1 2.55 23.64 20.51
C MET A 1 1.48 22.76 19.88
N PRO A 2 0.32 23.30 19.49
CA PRO A 2 -0.71 22.52 18.82
C PRO A 2 -0.16 22.03 17.47
N PHE A 3 -0.35 20.75 17.18
CA PHE A 3 0.00 20.20 15.87
C PHE A 3 -1.01 20.73 14.85
N ASP A 4 -0.59 21.68 14.00
CA ASP A 4 -1.44 22.28 12.98
C ASP A 4 -1.64 21.32 11.80
N LYS A 5 -2.58 20.37 11.95
CA LYS A 5 -2.85 19.33 10.93
C LYS A 5 -3.08 19.90 9.54
N ARG A 6 -3.77 21.06 9.46
CA ARG A 6 -4.05 21.75 8.19
C ARG A 6 -2.76 22.13 7.46
N LYS A 7 -1.76 22.65 8.18
CA LYS A 7 -0.49 23.09 7.60
C LYS A 7 0.35 21.90 7.14
N ALA A 8 0.36 20.83 7.94
CA ALA A 8 1.02 19.57 7.56
C ALA A 8 0.37 18.93 6.32
N LEU A 9 -0.96 18.95 6.21
CA LEU A 9 -1.66 18.48 5.01
C LEU A 9 -1.36 19.33 3.77
N GLN A 10 -1.32 20.65 3.92
CA GLN A 10 -1.02 21.56 2.80
C GLN A 10 0.40 21.39 2.28
N THR A 11 1.38 21.22 3.18
CA THR A 11 2.78 20.95 2.80
C THR A 11 2.91 19.57 2.14
N ALA A 12 2.25 18.55 2.68
CA ALA A 12 2.23 17.21 2.08
C ALA A 12 1.63 17.21 0.65
N LEU A 13 0.53 17.95 0.43
CA LEU A 13 -0.07 18.14 -0.89
C LEU A 13 0.88 18.86 -1.85
N SER A 14 1.58 19.91 -1.39
CA SER A 14 2.57 20.61 -2.20
C SER A 14 3.72 19.69 -2.61
N TYR A 15 4.24 18.88 -1.67
CA TYR A 15 5.27 17.89 -1.99
C TYR A 15 4.79 16.82 -2.97
N THR A 16 3.54 16.40 -2.87
CA THR A 16 2.94 15.44 -3.80
C THR A 16 2.85 16.02 -5.22
N GLN A 17 2.49 17.29 -5.36
CA GLN A 17 2.45 17.99 -6.66
C GLN A 17 3.86 18.20 -7.24
N GLN A 18 4.86 18.40 -6.39
CA GLN A 18 6.27 18.49 -6.79
C GLN A 18 6.90 17.13 -7.13
N GLY A 19 6.17 16.03 -7.00
CA GLY A 19 6.69 14.66 -7.20
C GLY A 19 7.60 14.16 -6.07
N ARG A 20 7.73 14.90 -4.97
CA ARG A 20 8.55 14.56 -3.81
C ARG A 20 7.75 13.68 -2.84
N LEU A 21 7.45 12.47 -3.29
CA LEU A 21 6.55 11.55 -2.57
C LEU A 21 7.11 11.15 -1.18
N ASP A 22 8.42 10.96 -1.03
CA ASP A 22 9.04 10.58 0.25
C ASP A 22 8.83 11.63 1.35
N LYS A 23 8.94 12.92 0.99
CA LYS A 23 8.68 14.03 1.91
C LYS A 23 7.20 14.14 2.24
N ALA A 24 6.33 13.99 1.24
CA ALA A 24 4.89 13.99 1.45
C ALA A 24 4.47 12.89 2.44
N ILE A 25 5.01 11.68 2.29
CA ILE A 25 4.76 10.55 3.20
C ILE A 25 5.13 10.91 4.63
N THR A 26 6.29 11.55 4.85
CA THR A 26 6.75 11.96 6.18
C THR A 26 5.81 12.98 6.84
N GLU A 27 5.31 13.95 6.07
CA GLU A 27 4.33 14.93 6.56
C GLU A 27 2.99 14.25 6.90
N TYR A 28 2.50 13.35 6.04
CA TYR A 28 1.26 12.59 6.31
C TYR A 28 1.39 11.67 7.53
N GLN A 29 2.55 11.05 7.75
CA GLN A 29 2.82 10.26 8.96
C GLN A 29 2.76 11.12 10.22
N SER A 30 3.25 12.37 10.15
CA SER A 30 3.16 13.30 11.27
C SER A 30 1.70 13.66 11.57
N VAL A 31 0.86 13.77 10.54
CA VAL A 31 -0.59 13.94 10.71
C VAL A 31 -1.23 12.73 11.38
N LEU A 32 -0.87 11.51 10.98
CA LEU A 32 -1.35 10.29 11.63
C LEU A 32 -0.90 10.14 13.09
N LYS A 33 0.22 10.75 13.49
CA LYS A 33 0.63 10.77 14.91
C LYS A 33 -0.32 11.60 15.76
N ALA A 34 -0.88 12.67 15.20
CA ALA A 34 -1.88 13.49 15.87
C ALA A 34 -3.27 12.84 15.83
N ASP A 35 -3.69 12.35 14.67
CA ASP A 35 -4.98 11.70 14.44
C ASP A 35 -4.77 10.31 13.81
N PRO A 36 -4.61 9.24 14.60
CA PRO A 36 -4.29 7.91 14.08
C PRO A 36 -5.45 7.22 13.32
N ASN A 37 -6.67 7.76 13.44
CA ASN A 37 -7.88 7.24 12.80
C ASN A 37 -8.39 8.12 11.65
N ASP A 38 -7.57 9.04 11.13
CA ASP A 38 -8.00 9.87 9.99
C ASP A 38 -8.03 9.03 8.70
N LEU A 39 -9.24 8.59 8.33
CA LEU A 39 -9.50 7.71 7.19
C LEU A 39 -9.05 8.33 5.86
N ASN A 40 -9.15 9.67 5.75
CA ASN A 40 -8.76 10.37 4.54
C ASN A 40 -7.24 10.30 4.36
N VAL A 41 -6.48 10.53 5.44
CA VAL A 41 -5.01 10.44 5.42
C VAL A 41 -4.54 9.01 5.17
N LEU A 42 -5.15 8.00 5.80
CA LEU A 42 -4.82 6.58 5.56
C LEU A 42 -4.99 6.19 4.09
N ASN A 43 -6.05 6.67 3.44
CA ASN A 43 -6.29 6.43 2.02
C ASN A 43 -5.23 7.11 1.14
N THR A 44 -4.92 8.39 1.42
CA THR A 44 -3.88 9.13 0.68
C THR A 44 -2.50 8.51 0.85
N LEU A 45 -2.13 8.09 2.07
CA LEU A 45 -0.86 7.38 2.33
C LEU A 45 -0.79 6.05 1.58
N GLY A 46 -1.88 5.27 1.57
CA GLY A 46 -1.94 4.03 0.81
C GLY A 46 -1.72 4.25 -0.70
N ASP A 47 -2.24 5.34 -1.25
CA ASP A 47 -2.01 5.71 -2.65
C ASP A 47 -0.56 6.16 -2.90
N LEU A 48 -0.02 7.00 -2.02
CA LEU A 48 1.38 7.44 -2.10
C LEU A 48 2.36 6.28 -2.02
N TYR A 49 2.18 5.33 -1.10
CA TYR A 49 3.02 4.14 -1.01
C TYR A 49 2.90 3.23 -2.24
N ALA A 50 1.71 3.14 -2.83
CA ALA A 50 1.54 2.41 -4.08
C ALA A 50 2.30 3.08 -5.24
N ARG A 51 2.33 4.42 -5.26
CA ARG A 51 3.08 5.21 -6.26
C ARG A 51 4.59 5.16 -6.07
N THR A 52 5.08 5.07 -4.83
CA THR A 52 6.52 4.90 -4.55
C THR A 52 7.01 3.47 -4.74
N GLY A 53 6.09 2.51 -4.95
CA GLY A 53 6.42 1.09 -5.14
C GLY A 53 6.46 0.28 -3.84
N ASN A 54 6.27 0.92 -2.68
CA ASN A 54 6.19 0.26 -1.37
C ASN A 54 4.82 -0.38 -1.14
N LYS A 55 4.53 -1.42 -1.93
CA LYS A 55 3.26 -2.17 -1.85
C LYS A 55 3.01 -2.78 -0.47
N ALA A 56 4.05 -3.23 0.25
CA ALA A 56 3.91 -3.83 1.57
C ALA A 56 3.35 -2.82 2.60
N GLU A 57 3.88 -1.60 2.62
CA GLU A 57 3.39 -0.53 3.50
C GLU A 57 2.00 -0.07 3.07
N ALA A 58 1.75 0.06 1.77
CA ALA A 58 0.43 0.40 1.23
C ALA A 58 -0.65 -0.58 1.73
N ILE A 59 -0.38 -1.88 1.66
CA ILE A 59 -1.30 -2.93 2.14
C ILE A 59 -1.60 -2.74 3.63
N THR A 60 -0.59 -2.46 4.44
CA THR A 60 -0.75 -2.25 5.89
C THR A 60 -1.67 -1.06 6.18
N GLN A 61 -1.51 0.05 5.46
CA GLN A 61 -2.38 1.22 5.63
C GLN A 61 -3.81 0.97 5.15
N TYR A 62 -3.96 0.28 4.02
CA TYR A 62 -5.27 -0.11 3.50
C TYR A 62 -6.01 -1.09 4.43
N MET A 63 -5.30 -2.00 5.12
CA MET A 63 -5.91 -2.87 6.11
C MET A 63 -6.44 -2.07 7.30
N ARG A 64 -5.65 -1.15 7.86
CA ARG A 64 -6.11 -0.25 8.94
C ARG A 64 -7.33 0.57 8.53
N LEU A 65 -7.32 1.10 7.31
CA LEU A 65 -8.45 1.85 6.74
C LEU A 65 -9.71 0.98 6.60
N GLY A 66 -9.57 -0.25 6.10
CA GLY A 66 -10.67 -1.21 5.98
C GLY A 66 -11.24 -1.64 7.32
N ASP A 67 -10.39 -1.86 8.33
CA ASP A 67 -10.79 -2.16 9.70
C ASP A 67 -11.57 -1.01 10.34
N ALA A 68 -11.13 0.23 10.12
CA ALA A 68 -11.83 1.41 10.60
C ALA A 68 -13.20 1.59 9.90
N TYR A 69 -13.26 1.45 8.57
CA TYR A 69 -14.55 1.47 7.85
C TYR A 69 -15.51 0.36 8.27
N ARG A 70 -14.99 -0.82 8.61
CA ARG A 70 -15.79 -1.93 9.14
C ARG A 70 -16.40 -1.57 10.50
N LYS A 71 -15.62 -0.93 11.38
CA LYS A 71 -16.10 -0.47 12.70
C LYS A 71 -17.17 0.61 12.58
N ASP A 72 -17.01 1.56 11.65
CA ASP A 72 -17.99 2.61 11.38
C ASP A 72 -19.23 2.13 10.58
N GLY A 73 -19.29 0.86 10.16
CA GLY A 73 -20.42 0.31 9.40
C GLY A 73 -20.39 0.61 7.89
N PHE A 74 -19.34 1.24 7.38
CA PHE A 74 -19.15 1.52 5.95
C PHE A 74 -18.55 0.32 5.19
N ALA A 75 -19.28 -0.79 5.15
CA ALA A 75 -18.84 -2.04 4.50
C ALA A 75 -18.54 -1.87 2.98
N ALA A 76 -19.26 -0.98 2.31
CA ALA A 76 -19.07 -0.71 0.88
C ALA A 76 -17.70 -0.07 0.56
N LYS A 77 -17.25 0.86 1.41
CA LYS A 77 -15.94 1.53 1.25
C LYS A 77 -14.78 0.58 1.59
N ALA A 78 -14.95 -0.25 2.62
CA ALA A 78 -13.98 -1.29 2.97
C ALA A 78 -13.75 -2.26 1.80
N THR A 79 -14.82 -2.69 1.12
CA THR A 79 -14.74 -3.61 -0.02
C THR A 79 -13.94 -3.01 -1.19
N ALA A 80 -14.08 -1.71 -1.46
CA ALA A 80 -13.30 -1.03 -2.51
C ALA A 80 -11.80 -0.98 -2.19
N VAL A 81 -11.45 -0.76 -0.91
CA VAL A 81 -10.06 -0.75 -0.44
C VAL A 81 -9.42 -2.14 -0.57
N TYR A 82 -10.13 -3.20 -0.19
CA TYR A 82 -9.64 -4.57 -0.37
C TYR A 82 -9.49 -4.98 -1.83
N ARG A 83 -10.28 -4.41 -2.75
CA ARG A 83 -10.12 -4.63 -4.20
C ARG A 83 -8.83 -4.02 -4.74
N ARG A 84 -8.41 -2.84 -4.26
CA ARG A 84 -7.11 -2.24 -4.64
C ARG A 84 -5.92 -3.13 -4.24
N LYS A 85 -6.03 -3.87 -3.14
CA LYS A 85 -5.04 -4.88 -2.71
C LYS A 85 -4.94 -6.06 -3.70
N CYS A 86 -6.05 -6.43 -4.34
CA CYS A 86 -6.19 -7.64 -5.15
C CYS A 86 -6.37 -7.35 -6.65
N THR A 87 -5.66 -6.36 -7.22
CA THR A 87 -5.59 -6.22 -8.68
C THR A 87 -4.74 -7.30 -9.35
N ALA A 88 -4.11 -8.16 -8.56
CA ALA A 88 -3.58 -9.42 -9.05
C ALA A 88 -4.73 -10.42 -9.23
N ARG A 89 -5.25 -10.49 -10.46
CA ARG A 89 -5.84 -11.73 -11.02
C ARG A 89 -4.82 -12.90 -11.03
N THR A 90 -3.61 -12.69 -10.50
CA THR A 90 -2.55 -13.67 -10.23
C THR A 90 -2.39 -14.06 -8.76
N CYS A 91 -3.11 -13.45 -7.82
CA CYS A 91 -3.20 -13.97 -6.44
C CYS A 91 -4.41 -14.92 -6.34
N THR A 92 -4.36 -16.02 -7.08
CA THR A 92 -4.94 -17.26 -6.54
C THR A 92 -4.40 -17.45 -5.12
N PRO A 93 -5.22 -17.89 -4.14
CA PRO A 93 -4.73 -18.36 -2.86
C PRO A 93 -3.97 -19.70 -3.08
N ASN A 94 -2.86 -19.66 -3.80
CA ASN A 94 -1.99 -20.79 -4.00
C ASN A 94 -0.75 -20.62 -3.11
N ARG A 95 -0.90 -21.06 -1.85
CA ARG A 95 0.12 -21.84 -1.13
C ARG A 95 1.58 -21.36 -1.21
N ALA A 96 1.85 -20.06 -0.99
CA ALA A 96 3.22 -19.54 -0.95
C ALA A 96 3.54 -18.64 0.25
N TRP A 97 2.61 -18.46 1.19
CA TRP A 97 2.81 -17.67 2.41
C TRP A 97 3.36 -18.47 3.61
N TRP A 98 3.76 -19.73 3.41
CA TRP A 98 4.53 -20.49 4.40
C TRP A 98 5.93 -20.79 3.83
N GLY A 99 6.86 -19.90 4.14
CA GLY A 99 8.29 -20.19 4.19
C GLY A 99 9.05 -20.17 2.87
N LYS A 100 9.82 -19.09 2.65
CA LYS A 100 11.25 -19.18 2.32
C LYS A 100 11.94 -17.81 2.40
N PRO A 101 13.16 -17.73 2.97
CA PRO A 101 13.97 -16.52 2.92
C PRO A 101 14.69 -16.42 1.57
N ASN A 102 14.86 -15.18 1.13
CA ASN A 102 15.91 -14.65 0.26
C ASN A 102 16.65 -15.65 -0.67
N SER A 103 16.34 -15.60 -1.97
CA SER A 103 17.28 -16.02 -3.01
C SER A 103 17.02 -15.22 -4.28
N SER A 104 17.86 -14.21 -4.46
CA SER A 104 18.26 -13.68 -5.75
C SER A 104 18.75 -14.80 -6.68
N SER A 105 18.84 -14.45 -7.97
CA SER A 105 19.56 -15.14 -9.05
C SER A 105 18.68 -16.05 -9.91
N SER A 106 18.27 -15.58 -11.10
CA SER A 106 19.05 -15.56 -12.35
C SER A 106 18.87 -16.85 -13.13
N SER A 107 18.40 -16.70 -14.38
CA SER A 107 18.80 -17.49 -15.56
C SER A 107 18.52 -19.01 -15.49
N SER A 108 17.84 -19.64 -16.44
CA SER A 108 18.34 -19.75 -17.82
C SER A 108 17.29 -20.46 -18.68
N ARG A 109 17.20 -20.02 -19.93
CA ARG A 109 16.72 -20.81 -21.06
C ARG A 109 17.50 -22.13 -21.10
N SER A 110 16.85 -23.24 -21.43
CA SER A 110 17.49 -24.37 -22.12
C SER A 110 16.45 -25.20 -22.83
N SER A 111 16.37 -24.97 -24.15
CA SER A 111 15.89 -25.90 -25.15
C SER A 111 16.62 -27.24 -25.04
N ALA A 112 15.93 -28.36 -25.24
CA ALA A 112 16.41 -29.51 -26.03
C ALA A 112 15.45 -30.71 -25.93
N ALA A 113 15.16 -31.29 -27.10
CA ALA A 113 14.91 -32.72 -27.41
C ALA A 113 13.79 -33.46 -26.64
N GLY A 114 12.86 -34.19 -27.23
CA GLY A 114 12.62 -34.73 -28.59
C GLY A 114 11.51 -35.81 -28.42
N PRO A 115 10.77 -36.18 -29.47
CA PRO A 115 9.69 -37.17 -29.35
C PRO A 115 10.22 -38.61 -29.51
N GLY A 116 9.76 -39.52 -28.66
CA GLY A 116 10.06 -40.96 -28.75
C GLY A 116 8.77 -41.75 -28.84
N THR A 117 8.52 -42.28 -30.05
CA THR A 117 7.75 -43.47 -30.46
C THR A 117 6.78 -44.10 -29.48
#